data_AF-A0A2V4UVZ0-F1
#
_entry.id   AF-A0A2V4UVZ0-F1
#
_cell.length_a   1.000
_cell.length_b   1.000
_cell.length_c   1.000
_cell.angle_alpha   90.00
_cell.angle_beta   90.00
_cell.angle_gamma   90.00
#
_symmetry.space_group_name_H-M   'P 1'
#
loop_
_entity.id
_entity.type
_entity.pdbx_description
1 polymer ?
#
loop_
_entity_poly.entity_id
_entity_poly.type
_entity_poly.pdbx_seq_one_letter_code
_entity_poly.pdbx_strand_id
1 'polypeptide(L)'
;MKIDADKQYVFREGQSFQSSHGSTVAILPSGLVIVAWFAGLHEKSSDTAIWMAIKEQGGSWSTPHKVADEQGIAHWNPVLYTQGSSLVLFYKVGHEITDWHTRCMRSEDGGQTWTAARELVSGDVGGRGPVRNHPVQLADGTILAPASVERVDPENPDKQVWEAFVDISTDEGRTWIKSAPVPMNLSVYVGAEHWFAKGLIQPALWASSDSDAEHVHMLLRSTEGWIYRSDSGDGGHTWCEAYPTELPNNNSGIDVTRMESGLLALVYNPVSGYSTESPRTPLVVAFSNDNGETWGDEFVLEDEPGEYSYPAIVSQGQSLYITYTWKRDRVAFWKLNVQSSE
;
A
#
# COMPACT_ATOMS: atom_id res chain seq x y z
N MET A 1 -24.17 -8.74 -4.96
CA MET A 1 -23.74 -7.43 -4.44
C MET A 1 -24.14 -6.32 -5.40
N LYS A 2 -24.57 -5.15 -4.93
CA LYS A 2 -24.81 -3.97 -5.79
C LYS A 2 -23.78 -2.88 -5.44
N ILE A 3 -23.16 -2.28 -6.45
CA ILE A 3 -22.12 -1.27 -6.29
C ILE A 3 -22.52 -0.02 -7.07
N ASP A 4 -22.68 1.11 -6.36
CA ASP A 4 -22.77 2.43 -6.99
C ASP A 4 -21.35 3.03 -7.05
N ALA A 5 -20.88 3.40 -8.24
CA ALA A 5 -19.48 3.73 -8.46
C ALA A 5 -19.30 5.13 -9.09
N ASP A 6 -18.35 5.89 -8.57
CA ASP A 6 -17.93 7.19 -9.11
C ASP A 6 -16.41 7.20 -9.35
N LYS A 7 -16.00 7.50 -10.59
CA LYS A 7 -14.59 7.59 -11.00
C LYS A 7 -14.21 9.03 -11.29
N GLN A 8 -13.06 9.45 -10.78
CA GLN A 8 -12.47 10.75 -11.05
C GLN A 8 -10.96 10.62 -11.28
N TYR A 9 -10.37 11.64 -11.89
CA TYR A 9 -8.92 11.83 -11.85
C TYR A 9 -8.61 12.94 -10.85
N VAL A 10 -7.59 12.74 -10.02
CA VAL A 10 -7.21 13.69 -8.95
C VAL A 10 -6.73 15.01 -9.55
N PHE A 11 -6.11 14.95 -10.73
CA PHE A 11 -5.63 16.11 -11.47
C PHE A 11 -5.74 15.87 -12.98
N ARG A 12 -5.60 16.93 -13.76
CA ARG A 12 -5.74 16.87 -15.23
C ARG A 12 -4.47 16.34 -15.88
N GLU A 13 -4.64 15.75 -17.06
CA GLU A 13 -3.52 15.30 -17.90
C GLU A 13 -2.60 16.48 -18.25
N GLY A 14 -1.29 16.25 -18.27
CA GLY A 14 -0.28 17.28 -18.57
C GLY A 14 -0.08 18.35 -17.48
N GLN A 15 -0.69 18.19 -16.30
CA GLN A 15 -0.46 19.08 -15.16
C GLN A 15 0.88 18.73 -14.48
N SER A 16 1.84 19.66 -14.52
CA SER A 16 3.09 19.78 -13.74
C SER A 16 4.07 18.60 -13.59
N PHE A 17 3.74 17.37 -14.01
CA PHE A 17 4.56 16.17 -13.80
C PHE A 17 4.80 15.44 -15.12
N GLN A 18 6.00 14.89 -15.31
CA GLN A 18 6.26 13.95 -16.41
C GLN A 18 5.92 12.51 -16.01
N SER A 19 6.02 12.20 -14.72
CA SER A 19 5.57 10.93 -14.16
C SER A 19 4.94 11.13 -12.78
N SER A 20 3.83 10.44 -12.53
CA SER A 20 3.20 10.30 -11.22
C SER A 20 2.98 8.82 -10.89
N HIS A 21 3.29 8.42 -9.66
CA HIS A 21 3.21 7.02 -9.25
C HIS A 21 3.03 6.84 -7.73
N GLY A 22 2.70 5.61 -7.31
CA GLY A 22 2.64 5.20 -5.91
C GLY A 22 1.66 6.00 -5.08
N SER A 23 0.41 6.14 -5.55
CA SER A 23 -0.63 6.85 -4.82
C SER A 23 -1.03 6.16 -3.52
N THR A 24 -1.58 6.95 -2.60
CA THR A 24 -2.18 6.53 -1.33
C THR A 24 -3.41 7.41 -1.05
N VAL A 25 -4.35 6.92 -0.26
CA VAL A 25 -5.59 7.61 0.09
C VAL A 25 -5.88 7.47 1.58
N ALA A 26 -6.36 8.54 2.20
CA ALA A 26 -6.86 8.54 3.56
C ALA A 26 -8.19 9.29 3.63
N ILE A 27 -9.00 8.89 4.61
CA ILE A 27 -10.28 9.54 4.92
C ILE A 27 -10.27 9.84 6.41
N LEU A 28 -10.58 11.08 6.77
CA LEU A 28 -10.77 11.45 8.17
C LEU A 28 -12.17 11.10 8.67
N PRO A 29 -12.40 11.02 9.99
CA PRO A 29 -13.75 10.84 10.54
C PRO A 29 -14.76 11.90 10.09
N SER A 30 -14.30 13.08 9.69
CA SER A 30 -15.12 14.15 9.11
C SER A 30 -15.62 13.85 7.69
N GLY A 31 -15.13 12.78 7.04
CA GLY A 31 -15.38 12.47 5.64
C GLY A 31 -14.45 13.20 4.66
N LEU A 32 -13.48 13.99 5.16
CA LEU A 32 -12.46 14.61 4.31
C LEU A 32 -11.59 13.54 3.67
N VAL A 33 -11.48 13.55 2.34
CA VAL A 33 -10.67 12.60 1.57
C VAL A 33 -9.39 13.29 1.12
N ILE A 34 -8.26 12.65 1.38
CA ILE A 34 -6.93 13.14 1.04
C ILE A 34 -6.22 12.08 0.19
N VAL A 35 -5.57 12.50 -0.88
CA VAL A 35 -4.77 11.64 -1.76
C VAL A 35 -3.37 12.20 -1.87
N ALA A 36 -2.37 11.34 -1.73
CA ALA A 36 -0.97 11.69 -1.95
C ALA A 36 -0.31 10.71 -2.94
N TRP A 37 0.75 11.16 -3.61
CA TRP A 37 1.53 10.38 -4.58
C TRP A 37 2.93 10.97 -4.70
N PHE A 38 3.87 10.24 -5.30
CA PHE A 38 5.15 10.83 -5.69
C PHE A 38 5.15 11.20 -7.17
N ALA A 39 5.78 12.31 -7.51
CA ALA A 39 5.87 12.77 -8.89
C ALA A 39 7.14 13.59 -9.14
N GLY A 40 7.64 13.52 -10.38
CA GLY A 40 8.87 14.16 -10.85
C GLY A 40 9.10 13.89 -12.34
N LEU A 41 10.36 14.00 -12.79
CA LEU A 41 10.78 13.62 -14.14
C LEU A 41 10.57 12.13 -14.41
N HIS A 42 11.11 11.27 -13.55
CA HIS A 42 10.94 9.81 -13.63
C HIS A 42 11.21 9.17 -12.27
N GLU A 43 10.88 7.89 -12.15
CA GLU A 43 11.24 7.09 -10.98
C GLU A 43 12.75 7.19 -10.67
N LYS A 44 13.14 7.49 -9.42
CA LYS A 44 14.52 7.78 -8.94
C LYS A 44 15.08 9.16 -9.23
N SER A 45 14.37 10.03 -9.93
CA SER A 45 14.92 11.35 -10.24
C SER A 45 15.02 12.23 -8.99
N SER A 46 16.08 13.05 -8.93
CA SER A 46 16.39 13.94 -7.80
C SER A 46 15.37 15.07 -7.56
N ASP A 47 14.39 15.22 -8.45
CA ASP A 47 13.26 16.14 -8.33
C ASP A 47 11.97 15.46 -7.89
N THR A 48 11.99 14.14 -7.65
CA THR A 48 10.82 13.41 -7.18
C THR A 48 10.45 13.88 -5.78
N ALA A 49 9.24 14.42 -5.65
CA ALA A 49 8.68 14.94 -4.41
C ALA A 49 7.34 14.25 -4.08
N ILE A 50 6.87 14.42 -2.85
CA ILE A 50 5.52 14.01 -2.47
C ILE A 50 4.54 15.14 -2.75
N TRP A 51 3.49 14.81 -3.49
CA TRP A 51 2.40 15.70 -3.86
C TRP A 51 1.11 15.23 -3.22
N MET A 52 0.20 16.16 -2.99
CA MET A 52 -1.07 15.91 -2.32
C MET A 52 -2.19 16.75 -2.93
N ALA A 53 -3.41 16.19 -2.89
CA ALA A 53 -4.65 16.90 -3.16
C ALA A 53 -5.74 16.48 -2.16
N ILE A 54 -6.63 17.41 -1.86
CA ILE A 54 -7.73 17.23 -0.91
C ILE A 54 -9.04 17.32 -1.69
N LYS A 55 -9.99 16.43 -1.40
CA LYS A 55 -11.33 16.48 -2.00
C LYS A 55 -12.17 17.54 -1.29
N GLU A 56 -12.59 18.55 -2.04
CA GLU A 56 -13.31 19.71 -1.52
C GLU A 56 -14.81 19.42 -1.34
N GLN A 57 -15.47 20.27 -0.53
CA GLN A 57 -16.92 20.27 -0.38
C GLN A 57 -17.57 20.69 -1.71
N GLY A 58 -18.04 19.71 -2.48
CA GLY A 58 -18.48 19.88 -3.88
C GLY A 58 -17.98 18.78 -4.81
N GLY A 59 -17.02 17.98 -4.34
CA GLY A 59 -16.53 16.78 -5.02
C GLY A 59 -15.32 17.02 -5.92
N SER A 60 -14.93 18.27 -6.18
CA SER A 60 -13.70 18.65 -6.87
C SER A 60 -12.46 18.34 -6.05
N TRP A 61 -11.33 18.20 -6.74
CA TRP A 61 -10.02 18.11 -6.10
C TRP A 61 -9.37 19.49 -6.05
N SER A 62 -8.71 19.81 -4.93
CA SER A 62 -7.82 20.96 -4.84
C SER A 62 -6.69 20.85 -5.87
N THR A 63 -6.09 21.98 -6.25
CA THR A 63 -4.85 21.95 -7.03
C THR A 63 -3.79 21.13 -6.29
N PRO A 64 -3.08 20.20 -6.96
CA PRO A 64 -1.97 19.50 -6.34
C PRO A 64 -0.93 20.44 -5.76
N HIS A 65 -0.49 20.17 -4.54
CA HIS A 65 0.59 20.90 -3.90
C HIS A 65 1.62 19.94 -3.32
N LYS A 66 2.86 20.40 -3.26
CA LYS A 66 4.00 19.65 -2.75
C LYS A 66 3.98 19.68 -1.21
N VAL A 67 4.04 18.50 -0.60
CA VAL A 67 3.99 18.32 0.87
C VAL A 67 5.34 17.93 1.47
N ALA A 68 6.17 17.20 0.71
CA ALA A 68 7.54 16.87 1.12
C ALA A 68 8.48 16.90 -0.09
N ASP A 69 9.61 17.57 0.08
CA ASP A 69 10.66 17.73 -0.93
C ASP A 69 11.98 18.14 -0.26
N GLU A 70 13.08 17.66 -0.79
CA GLU A 70 14.42 18.09 -0.41
C GLU A 70 15.28 18.14 -1.68
N GLN A 71 15.87 19.30 -1.95
CA GLN A 71 16.57 19.54 -3.21
C GLN A 71 17.65 18.47 -3.45
N GLY A 72 17.52 17.74 -4.56
CA GLY A 72 18.51 16.75 -4.97
C GLY A 72 18.28 15.35 -4.39
N ILE A 73 17.22 15.12 -3.61
CA ILE A 73 16.94 13.84 -2.97
C ILE A 73 15.56 13.33 -3.39
N ALA A 74 15.52 12.13 -3.95
CA ALA A 74 14.27 11.51 -4.39
C ALA A 74 13.39 11.09 -3.20
N HIS A 75 12.08 11.36 -3.31
CA HIS A 75 11.04 11.00 -2.36
C HIS A 75 10.03 10.02 -2.96
N TRP A 76 9.52 9.09 -2.17
CA TRP A 76 8.85 7.90 -2.70
C TRP A 76 7.74 7.34 -1.82
N ASN A 77 6.92 6.49 -2.44
CA ASN A 77 5.97 5.58 -1.78
C ASN A 77 5.29 6.21 -0.56
N PRO A 78 4.60 7.35 -0.74
CA PRO A 78 3.89 7.96 0.36
C PRO A 78 2.81 7.00 0.86
N VAL A 79 2.65 6.95 2.17
CA VAL A 79 1.54 6.25 2.84
C VAL A 79 0.87 7.23 3.77
N LEU A 80 -0.40 7.51 3.50
CA LEU A 80 -1.26 8.26 4.40
C LEU A 80 -1.92 7.32 5.39
N TYR A 81 -1.98 7.73 6.65
CA TYR A 81 -2.61 6.99 7.72
C TYR A 81 -3.44 7.93 8.59
N THR A 82 -4.73 7.63 8.73
CA THR A 82 -5.62 8.35 9.64
C THR A 82 -5.43 7.80 11.05
N GLN A 83 -5.08 8.66 12.00
CA GLN A 83 -4.93 8.31 13.41
C GLN A 83 -5.86 9.20 14.25
N GLY A 84 -7.05 8.69 14.56
CA GLY A 84 -8.12 9.51 15.14
C GLY A 84 -8.55 10.62 14.18
N SER A 85 -8.44 11.89 14.59
CA SER A 85 -8.68 13.04 13.72
C SER A 85 -7.43 13.58 13.03
N SER A 86 -6.25 13.03 13.35
CA SER A 86 -4.97 13.46 12.79
C SER A 86 -4.62 12.63 11.55
N LEU A 87 -3.75 13.18 10.72
CA LEU A 87 -3.19 12.52 9.54
C LEU A 87 -1.68 12.35 9.73
N VAL A 88 -1.18 11.15 9.45
CA VAL A 88 0.26 10.85 9.40
C VAL A 88 0.64 10.53 7.97
N LEU A 89 1.71 11.14 7.49
CA LEU A 89 2.32 10.85 6.19
C LEU A 89 3.67 10.19 6.42
N PHE A 90 3.84 8.98 5.92
CA PHE A 90 5.11 8.28 5.81
C PHE A 90 5.61 8.34 4.37
N TYR A 91 6.91 8.47 4.15
CA TYR A 91 7.50 8.45 2.81
C TYR A 91 8.96 8.02 2.87
N LYS A 92 9.49 7.47 1.77
CA LYS A 92 10.90 7.08 1.69
C LYS A 92 11.73 8.20 1.07
N VAL A 93 12.97 8.29 1.51
CA VAL A 93 13.95 9.31 1.10
C VAL A 93 15.26 8.62 0.75
N GLY A 94 15.76 8.87 -0.47
CA GLY A 94 17.00 8.27 -0.97
C GLY A 94 16.91 7.91 -2.46
N HIS A 95 18.06 7.73 -3.12
CA HIS A 95 18.11 7.41 -4.55
C HIS A 95 17.96 5.91 -4.83
N GLU A 96 18.48 5.08 -3.93
CA GLU A 96 18.44 3.62 -4.07
C GLU A 96 17.51 2.99 -3.03
N ILE A 97 16.76 1.98 -3.48
CA ILE A 97 15.79 1.24 -2.65
C ILE A 97 16.49 0.51 -1.49
N THR A 98 17.72 0.05 -1.70
CA THR A 98 18.51 -0.65 -0.68
C THR A 98 18.94 0.27 0.46
N ASP A 99 19.07 1.57 0.20
CA ASP A 99 19.70 2.55 1.10
C ASP A 99 18.72 3.65 1.57
N TRP A 100 17.49 3.66 1.07
CA TRP A 100 16.50 4.64 1.49
C TRP A 100 16.17 4.51 2.98
N HIS A 101 15.69 5.59 3.56
CA HIS A 101 15.17 5.61 4.93
C HIS A 101 13.78 6.22 4.93
N THR A 102 13.06 6.03 6.02
CA THR A 102 11.68 6.48 6.15
C THR A 102 11.60 7.75 6.97
N ARG A 103 10.91 8.75 6.44
CA ARG A 103 10.53 9.95 7.19
C ARG A 103 9.02 9.98 7.41
N CYS A 104 8.60 10.66 8.47
CA CYS A 104 7.19 10.88 8.75
C CYS A 104 6.91 12.32 9.17
N MET A 105 5.68 12.76 8.89
CA MET A 105 5.12 14.06 9.25
C MET A 105 3.69 13.86 9.76
N ARG A 106 3.21 14.75 10.62
CA ARG A 106 1.85 14.72 11.17
C ARG A 106 1.11 16.02 10.87
N SER A 107 -0.18 15.92 10.62
CA SER A 107 -1.10 17.04 10.44
C SER A 107 -2.31 16.90 11.36
N GLU A 108 -2.73 18.02 11.94
CA GLU A 108 -3.90 18.12 12.84
C GLU A 108 -5.09 18.84 12.19
N ASP A 109 -4.92 19.33 10.96
CA ASP A 109 -5.88 20.19 10.26
C ASP A 109 -6.27 19.65 8.89
N GLY A 110 -6.17 18.33 8.71
CA GLY A 110 -6.58 17.65 7.48
C GLY A 110 -5.61 17.81 6.32
N GLY A 111 -4.32 17.91 6.61
CA GLY A 111 -3.24 17.99 5.64
C GLY A 111 -2.91 19.42 5.19
N GLN A 112 -3.49 20.45 5.80
CA GLN A 112 -3.23 21.84 5.43
C GLN A 112 -1.85 22.28 5.93
N THR A 113 -1.49 21.89 7.14
CA THR A 113 -0.17 22.11 7.72
C THR A 113 0.40 20.81 8.29
N TRP A 114 1.72 20.74 8.31
CA TRP A 114 2.46 19.56 8.73
C TRP A 114 3.57 19.91 9.69
N THR A 115 3.85 19.02 10.64
CA THR A 115 5.05 19.09 11.47
C THR A 115 6.31 19.01 10.62
N ALA A 116 7.45 19.43 11.16
CA ALA A 116 8.74 19.12 10.57
C ALA A 116 8.89 17.60 10.37
N ALA A 117 9.52 17.22 9.25
CA ALA A 117 9.83 15.83 8.98
C ALA A 117 10.84 15.29 10.00
N ARG A 118 10.64 14.06 10.44
CA ARG A 118 11.60 13.30 11.25
C ARG A 118 11.82 11.92 10.65
N GLU A 119 12.97 11.33 10.94
CA GLU A 119 13.16 9.89 10.71
C GLU A 119 12.11 9.10 11.51
N LEU A 120 11.59 8.04 10.90
CA LEU A 120 10.64 7.16 11.57
C LEU A 120 11.34 6.41 12.72
N VAL A 121 12.50 5.83 12.41
CA VAL A 121 13.41 5.16 13.33
C VAL A 121 14.79 5.74 13.07
N SER A 122 15.47 6.19 14.14
CA SER A 122 16.75 6.87 13.98
C SER A 122 17.83 5.95 13.42
N GLY A 123 18.53 6.39 12.39
CA GLY A 123 19.60 5.62 11.74
C GLY A 123 19.13 4.44 10.89
N ASP A 124 17.86 4.43 10.49
CA ASP A 124 17.28 3.42 9.61
C ASP A 124 17.93 3.41 8.21
N VAL A 125 18.02 2.22 7.62
CA VAL A 125 18.44 1.95 6.24
C VAL A 125 17.64 0.76 5.70
N GLY A 126 17.20 0.85 4.43
CA GLY A 126 16.41 -0.19 3.75
C GLY A 126 14.90 -0.03 3.90
N GLY A 127 14.45 0.95 4.70
CA GLY A 127 13.07 1.40 4.76
C GLY A 127 12.20 0.66 5.79
N ARG A 128 12.12 1.21 7.01
CA ARG A 128 11.20 0.79 8.09
C ARG A 128 9.81 1.43 7.99
N GLY A 129 8.83 0.94 8.73
CA GLY A 129 7.45 1.42 8.67
C GLY A 129 6.79 1.18 7.32
N PRO A 130 5.60 1.77 7.08
CA PRO A 130 4.75 1.31 6.01
C PRO A 130 5.40 1.51 4.63
N VAL A 131 5.46 0.44 3.85
CA VAL A 131 5.88 0.46 2.44
C VAL A 131 5.16 -0.66 1.68
N ARG A 132 4.20 -0.38 0.81
CA ARG A 132 3.55 0.92 0.49
C ARG A 132 2.07 0.95 0.90
N ASN A 133 1.67 -0.03 1.71
CA ASN A 133 0.29 -0.22 2.13
C ASN A 133 0.07 0.37 3.53
N HIS A 134 -1.19 0.65 3.83
CA HIS A 134 -1.56 1.42 5.02
C HIS A 134 -1.36 0.60 6.31
N PRO A 135 -0.98 1.26 7.43
CA PRO A 135 -0.97 0.62 8.73
C PRO A 135 -2.36 0.18 9.18
N VAL A 136 -2.41 -0.84 10.05
CA VAL A 136 -3.64 -1.27 10.75
C VAL A 136 -3.48 -0.98 12.24
N GLN A 137 -4.54 -0.48 12.87
CA GLN A 137 -4.61 -0.33 14.32
C GLN A 137 -5.41 -1.46 14.92
N LEU A 138 -4.85 -2.09 15.95
CA LEU A 138 -5.46 -3.13 16.76
C LEU A 138 -6.37 -2.51 17.85
N ALA A 139 -7.22 -3.33 18.48
CA ALA A 139 -8.20 -2.85 19.44
C ALA A 139 -7.54 -2.31 20.73
N ASP A 140 -6.36 -2.83 21.09
CA ASP A 140 -5.55 -2.32 22.20
C ASP A 140 -4.83 -0.99 21.89
N GLY A 141 -4.92 -0.50 20.65
CA GLY A 141 -4.30 0.73 20.16
C GLY A 141 -2.94 0.53 19.48
N THR A 142 -2.39 -0.69 19.48
CA THR A 142 -1.15 -1.06 18.79
C THR A 142 -1.29 -0.80 17.28
N ILE A 143 -0.25 -0.23 16.68
CA ILE A 143 -0.20 0.09 15.25
C ILE A 143 0.79 -0.84 14.57
N LEU A 144 0.32 -1.51 13.53
CA LEU A 144 1.10 -2.41 12.68
C LEU A 144 1.35 -1.74 11.34
N ALA A 145 2.61 -1.46 11.04
CA ALA A 145 3.06 -0.88 9.78
C ALA A 145 3.73 -1.95 8.89
N PRO A 146 3.07 -2.39 7.80
CA PRO A 146 3.61 -3.42 6.92
C PRO A 146 4.81 -2.92 6.12
N ALA A 147 5.88 -3.70 6.08
CA ALA A 147 7.11 -3.30 5.42
C ALA A 147 7.84 -4.48 4.77
N SER A 148 8.88 -4.16 4.03
CA SER A 148 9.73 -5.15 3.39
C SER A 148 11.07 -4.57 2.98
N VAL A 149 12.08 -5.41 2.89
CA VAL A 149 13.42 -5.06 2.41
C VAL A 149 13.76 -5.83 1.14
N GLU A 150 14.58 -5.20 0.31
CA GLU A 150 15.20 -5.81 -0.86
C GLU A 150 16.70 -5.90 -0.58
N ARG A 151 17.23 -7.11 -0.42
CA ARG A 151 18.65 -7.33 -0.12
C ARG A 151 19.31 -8.20 -1.17
N VAL A 152 20.63 -8.08 -1.28
CA VAL A 152 21.43 -8.98 -2.11
C VAL A 152 21.28 -10.43 -1.61
N ASP A 153 21.13 -11.37 -2.55
CA ASP A 153 21.13 -12.80 -2.25
C ASP A 153 22.58 -13.24 -1.90
N PRO A 154 22.84 -13.74 -0.67
CA PRO A 154 24.18 -14.17 -0.27
C PRO A 154 24.69 -15.38 -1.07
N GLU A 155 23.78 -16.20 -1.63
CA GLU A 155 24.14 -17.36 -2.45
C GLU A 155 24.31 -16.99 -3.92
N ASN A 156 23.72 -15.87 -4.35
CA ASN A 156 23.79 -15.39 -5.73
C ASN A 156 23.88 -13.85 -5.78
N PRO A 157 25.08 -13.26 -5.70
CA PRO A 157 25.27 -11.81 -5.55
C PRO A 157 24.67 -10.93 -6.67
N ASP A 158 24.35 -11.51 -7.83
CA ASP A 158 23.69 -10.80 -8.94
C ASP A 158 22.15 -10.78 -8.79
N LYS A 159 21.62 -11.38 -7.72
CA LYS A 159 20.20 -11.53 -7.43
C LYS A 159 19.83 -10.89 -6.10
N GLN A 160 18.53 -10.74 -5.90
CA GLN A 160 17.96 -10.24 -4.66
C GLN A 160 17.05 -11.25 -3.97
N VAL A 161 16.98 -11.12 -2.65
CA VAL A 161 15.95 -11.72 -1.81
C VAL A 161 15.08 -10.60 -1.25
N TRP A 162 13.77 -10.76 -1.38
CA TRP A 162 12.77 -9.85 -0.81
C TRP A 162 12.17 -10.46 0.44
N GLU A 163 12.16 -9.68 1.53
CA GLU A 163 11.69 -10.14 2.84
C GLU A 163 10.69 -9.15 3.43
N ALA A 164 9.47 -9.63 3.69
CA ALA A 164 8.43 -8.89 4.38
C ALA A 164 8.59 -8.97 5.90
N PHE A 165 8.16 -7.91 6.59
CA PHE A 165 8.09 -7.82 8.05
C PHE A 165 7.05 -6.78 8.46
N VAL A 166 6.81 -6.63 9.76
CA VAL A 166 5.92 -5.60 10.31
C VAL A 166 6.67 -4.77 11.34
N ASP A 167 6.53 -3.45 11.27
CA ASP A 167 6.94 -2.54 12.33
C ASP A 167 5.77 -2.31 13.28
N ILE A 168 6.02 -2.45 14.59
CA ILE A 168 5.00 -2.45 15.65
C ILE A 168 5.23 -1.25 16.55
N SER A 169 4.19 -0.45 16.77
CA SER A 169 4.20 0.68 17.71
C SER A 169 3.08 0.55 18.73
N THR A 170 3.41 0.68 20.01
CA THR A 170 2.47 0.65 21.14
C THR A 170 2.33 2.02 21.81
N ASP A 171 2.89 3.07 21.20
CA ASP A 171 2.96 4.42 21.76
C ASP A 171 2.52 5.50 20.75
N GLU A 172 1.49 5.18 19.96
CA GLU A 172 0.89 6.06 18.96
C GLU A 172 1.83 6.44 17.81
N GLY A 173 2.77 5.56 17.44
CA GLY A 173 3.70 5.77 16.32
C GLY A 173 4.95 6.59 16.68
N ARG A 174 5.23 6.80 17.97
CA ARG A 174 6.43 7.52 18.43
C ARG A 174 7.67 6.65 18.31
N THR A 175 7.58 5.39 18.70
CA THR A 175 8.63 4.38 18.56
C THR A 175 8.12 3.11 17.88
N TRP A 176 9.04 2.37 17.26
CA TRP A 176 8.73 1.21 16.41
C TRP A 176 9.71 0.06 16.64
N ILE A 177 9.16 -1.13 16.83
CA ILE A 177 9.91 -2.39 16.96
C ILE A 177 9.67 -3.24 15.72
N LYS A 178 10.76 -3.67 15.07
CA LYS A 178 10.69 -4.56 13.90
C LYS A 178 10.35 -5.98 14.34
N SER A 179 9.37 -6.62 13.70
CA SER A 179 9.14 -8.07 13.82
C SER A 179 10.29 -8.87 13.21
N ALA A 180 10.32 -10.18 13.48
CA ALA A 180 11.07 -11.10 12.63
C ALA A 180 10.53 -11.05 11.18
N PRO A 181 11.36 -11.35 10.16
CA PRO A 181 10.88 -11.53 8.80
C PRO A 181 9.80 -12.62 8.74
N VAL A 182 8.83 -12.44 7.85
CA VAL A 182 7.81 -13.46 7.56
C VAL A 182 8.52 -14.72 7.05
N PRO A 183 8.32 -15.90 7.68
CA PRO A 183 9.00 -17.11 7.24
C PRO A 183 8.57 -17.51 5.82
N MET A 184 9.52 -18.00 5.04
CA MET A 184 9.29 -18.45 3.67
C MET A 184 10.27 -19.56 3.28
N ASN A 185 9.84 -20.46 2.40
CA ASN A 185 10.70 -21.51 1.87
C ASN A 185 11.36 -21.07 0.56
N LEU A 186 12.45 -20.28 0.65
CA LEU A 186 13.18 -19.77 -0.52
C LEU A 186 13.72 -20.86 -1.46
N SER A 187 13.82 -22.11 -1.00
CA SER A 187 14.36 -23.22 -1.81
C SER A 187 13.40 -23.69 -2.91
N VAL A 188 12.10 -23.40 -2.76
CA VAL A 188 11.08 -23.78 -3.75
C VAL A 188 10.66 -22.60 -4.65
N TYR A 189 11.19 -21.40 -4.40
CA TYR A 189 10.85 -20.21 -5.17
C TYR A 189 11.68 -20.13 -6.45
N VAL A 190 10.99 -19.89 -7.56
CA VAL A 190 11.55 -19.87 -8.92
C VAL A 190 11.65 -18.45 -9.47
N GLY A 191 11.20 -17.42 -8.74
CA GLY A 191 11.24 -16.03 -9.17
C GLY A 191 12.59 -15.57 -9.71
N ALA A 192 13.70 -15.98 -9.06
CA ALA A 192 15.05 -15.61 -9.49
C ALA A 192 15.54 -16.33 -10.77
N GLU A 193 14.85 -17.40 -11.20
CA GLU A 193 15.06 -18.04 -12.50
C GLU A 193 14.42 -17.23 -13.63
N HIS A 194 13.31 -16.54 -13.33
CA HIS A 194 12.56 -15.73 -14.27
C HIS A 194 12.95 -14.24 -14.25
N TRP A 195 13.53 -13.77 -13.15
CA TRP A 195 13.87 -12.36 -12.94
C TRP A 195 15.10 -12.16 -12.03
N PHE A 196 15.37 -10.94 -11.55
CA PHE A 196 16.53 -10.64 -10.70
C PHE A 196 16.29 -10.88 -9.21
N ALA A 197 15.06 -11.23 -8.80
CA ALA A 197 14.70 -11.38 -7.40
C ALA A 197 13.84 -12.63 -7.15
N LYS A 198 13.88 -13.13 -5.91
CA LYS A 198 12.90 -14.08 -5.36
C LYS A 198 12.43 -13.59 -3.99
N GLY A 199 11.17 -13.86 -3.64
CA GLY A 199 10.65 -13.61 -2.30
C GLY A 199 9.33 -12.84 -2.27
N LEU A 200 9.04 -12.27 -1.10
CA LEU A 200 7.75 -11.68 -0.73
C LEU A 200 7.95 -10.24 -0.26
N ILE A 201 7.08 -9.33 -0.68
CA ILE A 201 7.27 -7.89 -0.47
C ILE A 201 5.93 -7.16 -0.33
N GLN A 202 5.96 -5.94 0.23
CA GLN A 202 4.82 -5.01 0.32
C GLN A 202 3.52 -5.66 0.87
N PRO A 203 3.54 -6.15 2.13
CA PRO A 203 2.36 -6.77 2.73
C PRO A 203 1.17 -5.80 2.82
N ALA A 204 -0.04 -6.30 2.64
CA ALA A 204 -1.30 -5.61 2.92
C ALA A 204 -2.00 -6.31 4.09
N LEU A 205 -2.31 -5.59 5.16
CA LEU A 205 -2.77 -6.17 6.42
C LEU A 205 -4.27 -5.99 6.64
N TRP A 206 -4.88 -6.90 7.39
CA TRP A 206 -6.14 -6.67 8.09
C TRP A 206 -6.17 -7.44 9.41
N ALA A 207 -6.97 -6.98 10.36
CA ALA A 207 -7.23 -7.68 11.61
C ALA A 207 -8.65 -8.29 11.59
N SER A 208 -8.77 -9.50 12.10
CA SER A 208 -10.06 -10.15 12.39
C SER A 208 -10.30 -10.16 13.90
N SER A 209 -11.56 -10.08 14.30
CA SER A 209 -11.99 -9.99 15.72
C SER A 209 -12.89 -11.17 16.08
N ASP A 210 -12.48 -12.36 15.65
CA ASP A 210 -13.26 -13.58 15.82
C ASP A 210 -13.07 -14.22 17.22
N SER A 211 -12.16 -13.69 18.04
CA SER A 211 -11.89 -14.16 19.41
C SER A 211 -11.24 -13.08 20.30
N ASP A 212 -10.97 -13.39 21.57
CA ASP A 212 -10.20 -12.53 22.51
C ASP A 212 -8.74 -12.32 22.07
N ALA A 213 -8.22 -13.16 21.17
CA ALA A 213 -6.91 -13.00 20.56
C ALA A 213 -7.01 -12.21 19.25
N GLU A 214 -6.18 -11.18 19.11
CA GLU A 214 -6.11 -10.37 17.88
C GLU A 214 -5.36 -11.14 16.79
N HIS A 215 -6.14 -11.70 15.87
CA HIS A 215 -5.63 -12.34 14.67
C HIS A 215 -5.35 -11.27 13.61
N VAL A 216 -4.13 -11.30 13.09
CA VAL A 216 -3.70 -10.39 12.01
C VAL A 216 -3.31 -11.23 10.82
N HIS A 217 -3.77 -10.80 9.66
CA HIS A 217 -3.54 -11.49 8.40
C HIS A 217 -2.81 -10.56 7.45
N MET A 218 -2.09 -11.14 6.51
CA MET A 218 -1.47 -10.38 5.44
C MET A 218 -1.59 -11.07 4.09
N LEU A 219 -1.79 -10.26 3.05
CA LEU A 219 -1.53 -10.64 1.67
C LEU A 219 -0.21 -10.02 1.21
N LEU A 220 0.57 -10.78 0.45
CA LEU A 220 1.93 -10.45 0.05
C LEU A 220 2.04 -10.48 -1.47
N ARG A 221 2.63 -9.43 -2.02
CA ARG A 221 3.10 -9.44 -3.40
C ARG A 221 4.30 -10.38 -3.49
N SER A 222 4.37 -11.19 -4.55
CA SER A 222 5.42 -12.19 -4.71
C SER A 222 6.06 -12.16 -6.09
N THR A 223 7.24 -12.76 -6.19
CA THR A 223 7.92 -13.10 -7.45
C THR A 223 7.41 -14.40 -8.09
N GLU A 224 6.42 -15.06 -7.48
CA GLU A 224 6.05 -16.45 -7.76
C GLU A 224 4.74 -16.58 -8.56
N GLY A 225 4.19 -15.47 -9.06
CA GLY A 225 3.00 -15.46 -9.92
C GLY A 225 1.65 -15.55 -9.20
N TRP A 226 1.66 -15.59 -7.87
CA TRP A 226 0.48 -15.67 -7.01
C TRP A 226 0.58 -14.69 -5.85
N ILE A 227 -0.54 -14.24 -5.31
CA ILE A 227 -0.54 -13.57 -4.00
C ILE A 227 -0.26 -14.62 -2.92
N TYR A 228 0.61 -14.30 -1.99
CA TYR A 228 0.90 -15.14 -0.83
C TYR A 228 0.15 -14.63 0.40
N ARG A 229 -0.13 -15.52 1.34
CA ARG A 229 -0.74 -15.19 2.63
C ARG A 229 0.14 -15.67 3.77
N SER A 230 0.09 -14.93 4.88
CA SER A 230 0.61 -15.36 6.17
C SER A 230 -0.30 -14.81 7.27
N ASP A 231 -0.35 -15.52 8.40
CA ASP A 231 -1.26 -15.24 9.49
C ASP A 231 -0.49 -15.20 10.82
N SER A 232 -0.93 -14.30 11.70
CA SER A 232 -0.43 -14.12 13.06
C SER A 232 -1.57 -14.36 14.06
N GLY A 233 -1.26 -15.14 15.09
CA GLY A 233 -2.16 -15.37 16.23
C GLY A 233 -1.77 -14.58 17.48
N ASP A 234 -0.83 -13.65 17.37
CA ASP A 234 -0.25 -12.90 18.49
C ASP A 234 -0.12 -11.41 18.18
N GLY A 235 -1.10 -10.81 17.47
CA GLY A 235 -1.12 -9.37 17.22
C GLY A 235 -0.04 -8.88 16.25
N GLY A 236 0.44 -9.74 15.34
CA GLY A 236 1.45 -9.39 14.34
C GLY A 236 2.91 -9.54 14.79
N HIS A 237 3.15 -10.08 15.99
CA HIS A 237 4.49 -10.29 16.54
C HIS A 237 5.24 -11.43 15.83
N THR A 238 4.56 -12.54 15.57
CA THR A 238 5.07 -13.69 14.81
C THR A 238 4.08 -14.11 13.74
N TRP A 239 4.62 -14.77 12.71
CA TRP A 239 3.91 -15.09 11.47
C TRP A 239 4.16 -16.55 11.11
N CYS A 240 3.13 -17.24 10.59
CA CYS A 240 3.31 -18.57 10.01
C CYS A 240 4.12 -18.48 8.71
N GLU A 241 4.66 -19.62 8.24
CA GLU A 241 5.29 -19.68 6.93
C GLU A 241 4.29 -19.25 5.85
N ALA A 242 4.70 -18.32 5.00
CA ALA A 242 3.83 -17.80 3.96
C ALA A 242 3.51 -18.88 2.93
N TYR A 243 2.25 -18.93 2.49
CA TYR A 243 1.73 -19.92 1.55
C TYR A 243 1.00 -19.24 0.38
N PRO A 244 1.00 -19.85 -0.82
CA PRO A 244 0.32 -19.27 -1.97
C PRO A 244 -1.20 -19.33 -1.80
N THR A 245 -1.89 -18.31 -2.32
CA THR A 245 -3.35 -18.30 -2.49
C THR A 245 -3.72 -18.72 -3.92
N GLU A 246 -5.03 -18.81 -4.21
CA GLU A 246 -5.53 -19.03 -5.58
C GLU A 246 -5.55 -17.75 -6.44
N LEU A 247 -5.14 -16.60 -5.88
CA LEU A 247 -5.19 -15.30 -6.56
C LEU A 247 -3.96 -15.10 -7.45
N PRO A 248 -4.10 -15.09 -8.78
CA PRO A 248 -2.96 -14.86 -9.67
C PRO A 248 -2.49 -13.40 -9.57
N ASN A 249 -1.18 -13.19 -9.56
CA ASN A 249 -0.61 -11.85 -9.57
C ASN A 249 0.78 -11.82 -10.18
N ASN A 250 0.99 -10.92 -11.13
CA ASN A 250 2.22 -10.78 -11.90
C ASN A 250 3.24 -9.87 -11.21
N ASN A 251 3.32 -9.95 -9.89
CA ASN A 251 4.14 -9.05 -9.07
C ASN A 251 3.70 -7.57 -9.19
N SER A 252 2.40 -7.35 -9.39
CA SER A 252 1.78 -6.02 -9.34
C SER A 252 1.40 -5.67 -7.91
N GLY A 253 1.43 -4.37 -7.57
CA GLY A 253 1.03 -3.89 -6.25
C GLY A 253 -0.41 -4.29 -5.90
N ILE A 254 -0.65 -4.59 -4.62
CA ILE A 254 -1.95 -4.96 -4.06
C ILE A 254 -2.21 -4.14 -2.80
N ASP A 255 -3.48 -3.96 -2.44
CA ASP A 255 -3.88 -3.43 -1.14
C ASP A 255 -5.23 -4.01 -0.72
N VAL A 256 -5.49 -4.13 0.57
CA VAL A 256 -6.72 -4.73 1.12
C VAL A 256 -7.27 -3.90 2.27
N THR A 257 -8.59 -3.79 2.37
CA THR A 257 -9.24 -3.20 3.54
C THR A 257 -10.37 -4.07 4.03
N ARG A 258 -10.57 -4.09 5.36
CA ARG A 258 -11.75 -4.69 5.99
C ARG A 258 -12.77 -3.60 6.26
N MET A 259 -13.94 -3.73 5.66
CA MET A 259 -15.07 -2.83 5.87
C MET A 259 -15.69 -3.03 7.26
N GLU A 260 -16.47 -2.06 7.73
CA GLU A 260 -17.19 -2.15 9.01
C GLU A 260 -18.17 -3.35 9.06
N SER A 261 -18.68 -3.78 7.92
CA SER A 261 -19.52 -4.98 7.79
C SER A 261 -18.76 -6.30 7.99
N GLY A 262 -17.42 -6.26 8.04
CA GLY A 262 -16.54 -7.43 8.04
C GLY A 262 -16.14 -7.91 6.64
N LEU A 263 -16.75 -7.38 5.57
CA LEU A 263 -16.40 -7.68 4.19
C LEU A 263 -14.96 -7.22 3.91
N LEU A 264 -14.13 -8.08 3.33
CA LEU A 264 -12.83 -7.70 2.81
C LEU A 264 -12.96 -7.25 1.36
N ALA A 265 -12.20 -6.22 1.00
CA ALA A 265 -12.06 -5.74 -0.38
C ALA A 265 -10.57 -5.66 -0.73
N LEU A 266 -10.14 -6.47 -1.70
CA LEU A 266 -8.79 -6.52 -2.24
C LEU A 266 -8.77 -5.84 -3.60
N VAL A 267 -7.88 -4.87 -3.78
CA VAL A 267 -7.60 -4.27 -5.10
C VAL A 267 -6.29 -4.80 -5.65
N TYR A 268 -6.33 -5.41 -6.83
CA TYR A 268 -5.17 -6.06 -7.45
C TYR A 268 -5.34 -6.27 -8.96
N ASN A 269 -4.25 -6.68 -9.62
CA ASN A 269 -4.26 -7.13 -11.01
C ASN A 269 -4.28 -8.67 -11.05
N PRO A 270 -5.38 -9.32 -11.50
CA PRO A 270 -5.53 -10.78 -11.56
C PRO A 270 -4.84 -11.37 -12.78
N VAL A 271 -3.54 -11.12 -12.90
CA VAL A 271 -2.73 -11.49 -14.06
C VAL A 271 -1.66 -12.47 -13.62
N SER A 272 -1.57 -13.64 -14.25
CA SER A 272 -0.49 -14.59 -13.97
C SER A 272 0.82 -14.16 -14.64
N GLY A 273 1.96 -14.41 -13.99
CA GLY A 273 3.28 -14.18 -14.56
C GLY A 273 4.36 -13.94 -13.51
N TYR A 274 5.62 -14.11 -13.88
CA TYR A 274 6.78 -13.99 -12.98
C TYR A 274 7.58 -12.68 -13.17
N SER A 275 7.11 -11.76 -14.01
CA SER A 275 7.89 -10.62 -14.53
C SER A 275 7.08 -9.33 -14.64
N THR A 276 7.77 -8.18 -14.58
CA THR A 276 7.25 -6.84 -14.93
C THR A 276 6.89 -6.65 -16.39
N GLU A 277 7.25 -7.58 -17.27
CA GLU A 277 6.86 -7.55 -18.69
C GLU A 277 5.38 -7.93 -18.90
N SER A 278 4.74 -8.52 -17.89
CA SER A 278 3.31 -8.83 -17.91
C SER A 278 2.47 -7.55 -17.74
N PRO A 279 1.33 -7.44 -18.44
CA PRO A 279 0.49 -6.24 -18.38
C PRO A 279 -0.06 -6.00 -16.97
N ARG A 280 -0.18 -4.73 -16.57
CA ARG A 280 -0.86 -4.32 -15.32
C ARG A 280 -2.29 -3.91 -15.60
N THR A 281 -3.02 -4.82 -16.25
CA THR A 281 -4.45 -4.70 -16.61
C THR A 281 -5.02 -6.12 -16.81
N PRO A 282 -6.27 -6.40 -16.39
CA PRO A 282 -7.21 -5.49 -15.73
C PRO A 282 -6.78 -5.12 -14.30
N LEU A 283 -7.41 -4.10 -13.73
CA LEU A 283 -7.35 -3.77 -12.31
C LEU A 283 -8.75 -3.97 -11.73
N VAL A 284 -8.87 -4.80 -10.69
CA VAL A 284 -10.16 -5.20 -10.11
C VAL A 284 -10.19 -5.00 -8.60
N VAL A 285 -11.40 -4.91 -8.04
CA VAL A 285 -11.67 -5.13 -6.62
C VAL A 285 -12.34 -6.49 -6.49
N ALA A 286 -11.75 -7.41 -5.74
CA ALA A 286 -12.36 -8.69 -5.35
C ALA A 286 -12.76 -8.65 -3.88
N PHE A 287 -13.80 -9.40 -3.52
CA PHE A 287 -14.38 -9.39 -2.19
C PHE A 287 -14.31 -10.76 -1.52
N SER A 288 -14.18 -10.77 -0.19
CA SER A 288 -14.22 -11.99 0.62
C SER A 288 -15.13 -11.79 1.85
N ASN A 289 -15.98 -12.78 2.10
CA ASN A 289 -16.89 -12.86 3.26
C ASN A 289 -16.44 -13.88 4.30
N ASP A 290 -15.35 -14.60 4.04
CA ASP A 290 -14.84 -15.70 4.86
C ASP A 290 -13.40 -15.44 5.32
N ASN A 291 -13.11 -14.18 5.64
CA ASN A 291 -11.82 -13.74 6.17
C ASN A 291 -10.62 -14.04 5.24
N GLY A 292 -10.83 -13.93 3.93
CA GLY A 292 -9.77 -14.02 2.93
C GLY A 292 -9.44 -15.44 2.49
N GLU A 293 -10.26 -16.43 2.86
CA GLU A 293 -10.14 -17.81 2.39
C GLU A 293 -10.57 -17.94 0.92
N THR A 294 -11.69 -17.32 0.54
CA THR A 294 -12.19 -17.28 -0.84
C THR A 294 -12.49 -15.85 -1.30
N TRP A 295 -12.33 -15.61 -2.60
CA TRP A 295 -12.47 -14.28 -3.22
C TRP A 295 -13.39 -14.35 -4.45
N GLY A 296 -14.27 -13.37 -4.61
CA GLY A 296 -15.23 -13.30 -5.72
C GLY A 296 -15.92 -11.94 -5.85
N ASP A 297 -17.07 -11.93 -6.54
CA ASP A 297 -17.91 -10.73 -6.79
C ASP A 297 -17.14 -9.51 -7.35
N GLU A 298 -16.23 -9.76 -8.31
CA GLU A 298 -15.29 -8.75 -8.79
C GLU A 298 -15.96 -7.51 -9.39
N PHE A 299 -15.41 -6.34 -9.05
CA PHE A 299 -15.70 -5.07 -9.70
C PHE A 299 -14.48 -4.61 -10.50
N VAL A 300 -14.65 -4.46 -11.83
CA VAL A 300 -13.57 -4.05 -12.72
C VAL A 300 -13.41 -2.52 -12.69
N LEU A 301 -12.24 -2.05 -12.26
CA LEU A 301 -11.88 -0.62 -12.26
C LEU A 301 -11.34 -0.18 -13.63
N GLU A 302 -10.56 -1.05 -14.26
CA GLU A 302 -9.94 -0.84 -15.57
C GLU A 302 -9.78 -2.16 -16.32
N ASP A 303 -10.07 -2.18 -17.61
CA ASP A 303 -9.91 -3.35 -18.50
C ASP A 303 -9.21 -3.01 -19.83
N GLU A 304 -8.95 -1.72 -20.07
CA GLU A 304 -8.33 -1.28 -21.31
C GLU A 304 -6.81 -1.53 -21.32
N PRO A 305 -6.15 -1.62 -22.49
CA PRO A 305 -4.69 -1.67 -22.54
C PRO A 305 -4.03 -0.47 -21.83
N GLY A 306 -3.10 -0.76 -20.93
CA GLY A 306 -2.38 0.25 -20.17
C GLY A 306 -1.67 -0.29 -18.94
N GLU A 307 -1.02 0.62 -18.21
CA GLU A 307 -0.49 0.35 -16.88
C GLU A 307 -1.42 0.95 -15.82
N TYR A 308 -2.11 0.11 -15.06
CA TYR A 308 -2.89 0.51 -13.87
C TYR A 308 -2.31 -0.18 -12.66
N SER A 309 -1.57 0.57 -11.86
CA SER A 309 -0.63 -0.02 -10.93
C SER A 309 -0.61 0.70 -9.59
N TYR A 310 -0.09 0.00 -8.58
CA TYR A 310 0.12 0.53 -7.24
C TYR A 310 -1.20 1.08 -6.66
N PRO A 311 -2.24 0.23 -6.56
CA PRO A 311 -3.48 0.65 -5.95
C PRO A 311 -3.32 0.87 -4.45
N ALA A 312 -4.19 1.68 -3.87
CA ALA A 312 -4.37 1.82 -2.42
C ALA A 312 -5.88 1.88 -2.14
N ILE A 313 -6.34 1.21 -1.10
CA ILE A 313 -7.76 1.12 -0.75
C ILE A 313 -7.97 1.33 0.75
N VAL A 314 -8.95 2.15 1.09
CA VAL A 314 -9.44 2.30 2.47
C VAL A 314 -10.97 2.31 2.47
N SER A 315 -11.58 2.04 3.62
CA SER A 315 -13.04 2.00 3.77
C SER A 315 -13.55 2.94 4.87
N GLN A 316 -14.80 3.38 4.74
CA GLN A 316 -15.54 4.08 5.79
C GLN A 316 -17.04 3.76 5.61
N GLY A 317 -17.66 3.13 6.59
CA GLY A 317 -19.01 2.56 6.47
C GLY A 317 -19.11 1.60 5.29
N GLN A 318 -20.05 1.88 4.37
CA GLN A 318 -20.29 1.10 3.16
C GLN A 318 -19.47 1.58 1.94
N SER A 319 -18.63 2.59 2.11
CA SER A 319 -17.86 3.18 1.01
C SER A 319 -16.41 2.67 0.99
N LEU A 320 -15.94 2.30 -0.20
CA LEU A 320 -14.54 2.07 -0.52
C LEU A 320 -13.99 3.30 -1.27
N TYR A 321 -12.76 3.66 -0.95
CA TYR A 321 -12.04 4.78 -1.55
C TYR A 321 -10.74 4.23 -2.08
N ILE A 322 -10.58 4.29 -3.39
CA ILE A 322 -9.50 3.60 -4.09
C ILE A 322 -8.72 4.63 -4.90
N THR A 323 -7.40 4.55 -4.84
CA THR A 323 -6.53 5.28 -5.77
C THR A 323 -5.57 4.32 -6.44
N TYR A 324 -5.09 4.69 -7.63
CA TYR A 324 -4.02 3.96 -8.31
C TYR A 324 -3.33 4.86 -9.31
N THR A 325 -2.14 4.44 -9.73
CA THR A 325 -1.42 5.06 -10.83
C THR A 325 -2.08 4.71 -12.15
N TRP A 326 -2.48 5.74 -12.90
CA TRP A 326 -3.07 5.62 -14.21
C TRP A 326 -2.03 5.99 -15.27
N LYS A 327 -1.49 4.96 -15.95
CA LYS A 327 -0.53 5.08 -17.07
C LYS A 327 0.71 5.94 -16.79
N ARG A 328 1.12 6.04 -15.51
CA ARG A 328 2.19 6.93 -15.02
C ARG A 328 1.97 8.43 -15.28
N ASP A 329 0.80 8.81 -15.78
CA ASP A 329 0.42 10.17 -16.14
C ASP A 329 -0.40 10.81 -15.01
N ARG A 330 -1.43 10.11 -14.53
CA ARG A 330 -2.38 10.61 -13.53
C ARG A 330 -2.54 9.67 -12.35
N VAL A 331 -3.15 10.19 -11.30
CA VAL A 331 -3.75 9.39 -10.23
C VAL A 331 -5.25 9.30 -10.46
N ALA A 332 -5.76 8.07 -10.60
CA ALA A 332 -7.19 7.80 -10.63
C ALA A 332 -7.72 7.65 -9.20
N PHE A 333 -8.98 8.03 -9.01
CA PHE A 333 -9.71 7.87 -7.75
C PHE A 333 -11.08 7.26 -8.03
N TRP A 334 -11.45 6.26 -7.25
CA TRP A 334 -12.80 5.72 -7.22
C TRP A 334 -13.40 5.82 -5.83
N LYS A 335 -14.70 6.16 -5.79
CA LYS A 335 -15.56 5.89 -4.64
C LYS A 335 -16.58 4.83 -5.04
N LEU A 336 -16.54 3.68 -4.36
CA LEU A 336 -17.53 2.62 -4.54
C LEU A 336 -18.41 2.56 -3.30
N ASN A 337 -19.73 2.55 -3.45
CA ASN A 337 -20.67 2.31 -2.37
C ASN A 337 -21.20 0.87 -2.49
N VAL A 338 -20.81 0.02 -1.55
CA VAL A 338 -21.10 -1.42 -1.57
C VAL A 338 -22.36 -1.69 -0.76
N GLN A 339 -23.46 -1.97 -1.45
CA GLN A 339 -24.73 -2.34 -0.82
C GLN A 339 -24.77 -3.87 -0.68
N SER A 340 -24.83 -4.34 0.57
CA SER A 340 -25.18 -5.73 0.87
C SER A 340 -26.63 -5.97 0.43
N SER A 341 -26.85 -7.02 -0.38
CA SER A 341 -28.21 -7.50 -0.64
C SER A 341 -28.79 -8.08 0.65
N GLU A 342 -29.95 -7.57 1.07
CA GLU A 342 -30.73 -8.08 2.21
C GLU A 342 -31.05 -9.57 2.10
#